data_AF-A0A942DSR9-F1
#
_entry.id   AF-A0A942DSR9-F1
#
_cell.length_a   1.000
_cell.length_b   1.000
_cell.length_c   1.000
_cell.angle_alpha   90.00
_cell.angle_beta   90.00
_cell.angle_gamma   90.00
#
_symmetry.space_group_name_H-M   'P 1'
#
loop_
_entity.id
_entity.type
_entity.pdbx_description
1 polymer ?
#
loop_
_entity_poly.entity_id
_entity_poly.type
_entity_poly.pdbx_seq_one_letter_code
_entity_poly.pdbx_strand_id
1 'polypeptide(L)'
;MVKFELRKWNQLVHGCLLGAVISLASMTSFAGTFVNNGGGIAEKNVLYAYEKLDTYLQLCLSSAACKLSPEQGSLLLQIYRALPQERAAKQLSFSSEKQNPGFFMIDGNVRVAKTGNDVGSPIFINSDLLYTKGDSDSWDPVSIPEAVAILVHELGHHQGYHSHEELDLLGVRVSLLLQQKFISTPLIPWSPNEISASVLNTNLLNGFPQVLLSVGDEVLDISSIYAREVHCEVFTIPIPILPIPDLELITRTPRGSLFHNLHWEKIKDKGDYLTVQITGNVSNNCQYKNDIGIRNNNFQLSVSFRINKLGNKWVTDKNSISMNQFKDPWWKLIKLPGT
;
A
#
# COMPACT_ATOMS: atom_id res chain seq x y z
N MET A 1 27.18 45.86 25.02
CA MET A 1 28.14 45.23 25.94
C MET A 1 27.90 45.84 27.32
N VAL A 2 27.04 45.22 28.13
CA VAL A 2 26.54 45.80 29.39
C VAL A 2 27.00 44.90 30.54
N LYS A 3 27.86 45.45 31.40
CA LYS A 3 28.30 44.87 32.68
C LYS A 3 27.19 45.09 33.71
N PHE A 4 26.85 44.07 34.50
CA PHE A 4 26.08 44.23 35.72
C PHE A 4 26.84 43.64 36.91
N GLU A 5 26.89 44.44 37.97
CA GLU A 5 27.62 44.25 39.22
C GLU A 5 26.94 43.25 40.17
N LEU A 6 27.79 42.59 40.95
CA LEU A 6 27.49 41.82 42.16
C LEU A 6 27.02 42.73 43.30
N ARG A 7 25.98 42.31 44.03
CA ARG A 7 25.82 42.65 45.45
C ARG A 7 25.48 41.40 46.27
N LYS A 8 26.39 41.09 47.20
CA LYS A 8 26.20 40.20 48.35
C LYS A 8 25.31 40.88 49.39
N TRP A 9 24.40 40.13 50.00
CA TRP A 9 23.95 40.35 51.37
C TRP A 9 23.90 39.01 52.09
N ASN A 10 24.54 38.97 53.25
CA ASN A 10 24.68 37.85 54.17
C ASN A 10 23.99 38.24 55.49
N GLN A 11 23.68 37.20 56.28
CA GLN A 11 23.24 37.16 57.69
C GLN A 11 21.73 36.96 57.88
N LEU A 12 21.32 35.73 58.24
CA LEU A 12 21.16 35.19 59.62
C LEU A 12 19.89 35.79 60.27
N VAL A 13 18.92 35.02 60.75
CA VAL A 13 18.98 34.22 61.98
C VAL A 13 17.85 33.16 62.03
N HIS A 14 18.23 31.97 62.49
CA HIS A 14 17.53 30.93 63.27
C HIS A 14 16.00 30.91 63.43
N GLY A 15 15.44 29.73 63.23
CA GLY A 15 14.14 29.32 63.78
C GLY A 15 13.86 27.84 63.55
N CYS A 16 14.23 27.00 64.52
CA CYS A 16 13.79 25.60 64.66
C CYS A 16 12.26 25.48 64.54
N LEU A 17 11.76 24.48 63.80
CA LEU A 17 10.82 23.46 64.33
C LEU A 17 10.26 22.56 63.20
N LEU A 18 10.09 21.29 63.57
CA LEU A 18 9.28 20.23 62.95
C LEU A 18 9.72 19.67 61.59
N GLY A 19 10.39 18.51 61.71
CA GLY A 19 10.45 17.52 60.66
C GLY A 19 9.05 16.99 60.33
N ALA A 20 8.55 17.39 59.17
CA ALA A 20 7.70 16.55 58.35
C ALA A 20 8.63 15.88 57.33
N VAL A 21 8.83 14.57 57.46
CA VAL A 21 9.39 13.74 56.40
C VAL A 21 8.35 13.71 55.29
N ILE A 22 8.34 14.75 54.45
CA ILE A 22 7.71 14.70 53.15
C ILE A 22 8.63 13.79 52.35
N SER A 23 8.26 12.52 52.26
CA SER A 23 8.76 11.65 51.20
C SER A 23 8.52 12.39 49.89
N LEU A 24 9.59 13.00 49.37
CA LEU A 24 9.75 13.26 47.94
C LEU A 24 9.68 11.89 47.29
N ALA A 25 8.46 11.40 47.09
CA ALA A 25 8.18 10.44 46.06
C ALA A 25 8.66 11.12 44.80
N SER A 26 9.86 10.72 44.38
CA SER A 26 10.37 10.97 43.04
C SER A 26 9.20 10.80 42.12
N MET A 27 8.73 11.90 41.53
CA MET A 27 7.95 11.81 40.31
C MET A 27 8.91 11.18 39.33
N THR A 28 8.92 9.85 39.30
CA THR A 28 9.36 9.09 38.16
C THR A 28 8.51 9.63 37.04
N SER A 29 9.11 10.54 36.27
CA SER A 29 8.84 10.71 34.87
C SER A 29 8.27 9.38 34.38
N PHE A 30 6.97 9.38 34.10
CA PHE A 30 6.42 8.42 33.15
C PHE A 30 7.09 8.77 31.82
N ALA A 31 8.35 8.37 31.69
CA ALA A 31 8.96 8.05 30.44
C ALA A 31 8.17 6.84 29.96
N GLY A 32 6.96 7.11 29.43
CA GLY A 32 6.32 6.20 28.52
C GLY A 32 7.39 5.92 27.49
N THR A 33 7.91 4.70 27.51
CA THR A 33 8.80 4.19 26.48
C THR A 33 8.17 4.60 25.17
N PHE A 34 8.80 5.55 24.47
CA PHE A 34 8.33 6.02 23.18
C PHE A 34 8.39 4.79 22.27
N VAL A 35 7.25 4.11 22.13
CA VAL A 35 7.09 2.97 21.23
C VAL A 35 7.03 3.58 19.83
N ASN A 36 8.19 3.99 19.31
CA ASN A 36 8.34 4.63 18.01
C ASN A 36 8.30 3.58 16.89
N ASN A 37 7.38 2.62 17.00
CA ASN A 37 7.40 1.33 16.28
C ASN A 37 6.55 1.37 15.00
N GLY A 38 6.36 2.54 14.41
CA GLY A 38 5.81 2.61 13.06
C GLY A 38 6.85 2.09 12.09
N GLY A 39 6.68 0.87 11.55
CA GLY A 39 7.48 0.40 10.43
C GLY A 39 7.40 1.38 9.27
N GLY A 40 8.51 1.56 8.54
CA GLY A 40 8.56 2.41 7.38
C GLY A 40 7.71 1.87 6.22
N ILE A 41 7.56 2.69 5.18
CA ILE A 41 6.80 2.34 3.96
C ILE A 41 7.34 1.03 3.35
N ALA A 42 8.65 0.83 3.33
CA ALA A 42 9.24 -0.35 2.70
C ALA A 42 8.94 -1.64 3.49
N GLU A 43 9.03 -1.61 4.83
CA GLU A 43 8.64 -2.75 5.68
C GLU A 43 7.16 -3.08 5.52
N LYS A 44 6.30 -2.06 5.41
CA LYS A 44 4.87 -2.24 5.12
C LYS A 44 4.63 -2.86 3.74
N ASN A 45 5.39 -2.45 2.73
CA ASN A 45 5.31 -3.05 1.40
C ASN A 45 5.70 -4.54 1.44
N VAL A 46 6.73 -4.91 2.21
CA VAL A 46 7.13 -6.31 2.40
C VAL A 46 6.06 -7.10 3.14
N LEU A 47 5.51 -6.57 4.23
CA LEU A 47 4.43 -7.21 4.98
C LEU A 47 3.18 -7.41 4.13
N TYR A 48 2.77 -6.39 3.38
CA TYR A 48 1.63 -6.46 2.47
C TYR A 48 1.88 -7.45 1.33
N ALA A 49 3.09 -7.44 0.76
CA ALA A 49 3.50 -8.40 -0.27
C ALA A 49 3.37 -9.85 0.22
N TYR A 50 3.82 -10.12 1.45
CA TYR A 50 3.70 -11.44 2.08
C TYR A 50 2.25 -11.83 2.38
N GLU A 51 1.44 -10.88 2.88
CA GLU A 51 0.01 -11.08 3.13
C GLU A 51 -0.75 -11.47 1.86
N LYS A 52 -0.45 -10.82 0.72
CA LYS A 52 -1.14 -11.05 -0.56
C LYS A 52 -0.43 -12.01 -1.51
N LEU A 53 0.65 -12.65 -1.05
CA LEU A 53 1.52 -13.46 -1.92
C LEU A 53 0.77 -14.57 -2.68
N ASP A 54 -0.20 -15.23 -2.05
CA ASP A 54 -1.05 -16.24 -2.69
C ASP A 54 -1.77 -15.71 -3.96
N THR A 55 -2.28 -14.48 -3.90
CA THR A 55 -2.94 -13.82 -5.04
C THR A 55 -1.94 -13.59 -6.18
N TYR A 56 -0.72 -13.17 -5.85
CA TYR A 56 0.31 -12.84 -6.83
C TYR A 56 0.88 -14.09 -7.50
N LEU A 57 1.12 -15.15 -6.73
CA LEU A 57 1.54 -16.44 -7.25
C LEU A 57 0.48 -17.05 -8.15
N GLN A 58 -0.79 -17.02 -7.73
CA GLN A 58 -1.90 -17.51 -8.55
C GLN A 58 -2.03 -16.72 -9.86
N LEU A 59 -1.86 -15.40 -9.81
CA LEU A 59 -1.87 -14.55 -11.00
C LEU A 59 -0.76 -14.93 -11.99
N CYS A 60 0.46 -15.19 -11.50
CA CYS A 60 1.56 -15.65 -12.35
C CYS A 60 1.34 -17.07 -12.89
N LEU A 61 0.93 -18.01 -12.05
CA LEU A 61 0.64 -19.40 -12.43
C LEU A 61 -0.47 -19.52 -13.48
N SER A 62 -1.45 -18.61 -13.46
CA SER A 62 -2.58 -18.60 -14.41
C SER A 62 -2.33 -17.74 -15.66
N SER A 63 -1.20 -17.05 -15.75
CA SER A 63 -0.92 -16.09 -16.83
C SER A 63 0.24 -16.53 -17.71
N ALA A 64 -0.04 -16.74 -19.00
CA ALA A 64 1.01 -16.97 -20.01
C ALA A 64 2.01 -15.80 -20.09
N ALA A 65 1.61 -14.59 -19.68
CA ALA A 65 2.50 -13.42 -19.66
C ALA A 65 3.62 -13.53 -18.61
N CYS A 66 3.49 -14.40 -17.59
CA CYS A 66 4.57 -14.63 -16.63
C CYS A 66 5.75 -15.41 -17.25
N LYS A 67 5.53 -16.08 -18.40
CA LYS A 67 6.54 -16.81 -19.17
C LYS A 67 7.37 -17.79 -18.32
N LEU A 68 6.74 -18.61 -17.49
CA LEU A 68 7.45 -19.61 -16.67
C LEU A 68 7.93 -20.80 -17.52
N SER A 69 9.11 -21.36 -17.22
CA SER A 69 9.45 -22.71 -17.69
C SER A 69 8.63 -23.77 -16.93
N PRO A 70 8.54 -25.02 -17.41
CA PRO A 70 7.88 -26.10 -16.68
C PRO A 70 8.43 -26.30 -15.26
N GLU A 71 9.75 -26.22 -15.08
CA GLU A 71 10.44 -26.36 -13.80
C GLU A 71 10.10 -25.20 -12.86
N GLN A 72 10.17 -23.97 -13.37
CA GLN A 72 9.80 -22.76 -12.63
C GLN A 72 8.32 -22.74 -12.23
N GLY A 73 7.43 -23.19 -13.12
CA GLY A 73 6.01 -23.32 -12.81
C GLY A 73 5.76 -24.36 -11.72
N SER A 74 6.51 -25.46 -11.74
CA SER A 74 6.44 -26.50 -10.71
C SER A 74 6.94 -26.01 -9.35
N LEU A 75 8.05 -25.27 -9.32
CA LEU A 75 8.57 -24.63 -8.10
C LEU A 75 7.58 -23.59 -7.56
N LEU A 76 7.09 -22.67 -8.41
CA LEU A 76 6.16 -21.63 -7.97
C LEU A 76 4.85 -22.21 -7.43
N LEU A 77 4.38 -23.33 -8.00
CA LEU A 77 3.23 -24.07 -7.50
C LEU A 77 3.51 -24.74 -6.15
N GLN A 78 4.73 -25.23 -5.91
CA GLN A 78 5.13 -25.76 -4.60
C GLN A 78 5.13 -24.65 -3.55
N ILE A 79 5.76 -23.50 -3.84
CA ILE A 79 5.74 -22.32 -2.97
C ILE A 79 4.28 -21.93 -2.65
N TYR A 80 3.42 -21.81 -3.67
CA TYR A 80 2.00 -21.47 -3.49
C TYR A 80 1.27 -22.44 -2.55
N ARG A 81 1.52 -23.75 -2.68
CA ARG A 81 0.91 -24.78 -1.83
C ARG A 81 1.46 -24.78 -0.40
N ALA A 82 2.71 -24.36 -0.21
CA ALA A 82 3.35 -24.27 1.10
C ALA A 82 2.91 -23.03 1.90
N LEU A 83 2.43 -21.96 1.25
CA LEU A 83 2.08 -20.69 1.91
C LEU A 83 1.25 -20.79 3.20
N PRO A 84 0.23 -21.67 3.33
CA PRO A 84 -0.49 -21.81 4.60
C PRO A 84 0.40 -22.25 5.77
N GLN A 85 1.38 -23.13 5.50
CA GLN A 85 2.35 -23.61 6.51
C GLN A 85 3.39 -22.53 6.81
N GLU A 86 3.90 -21.87 5.77
CA GLU A 86 4.83 -20.74 5.89
C GLU A 86 4.25 -19.64 6.82
N ARG A 87 3.00 -19.21 6.57
CA ARG A 87 2.35 -18.14 7.34
C ARG A 87 2.07 -18.50 8.79
N ALA A 88 1.83 -19.77 9.11
CA ALA A 88 1.57 -20.21 10.48
C ALA A 88 2.77 -19.98 11.42
N ALA A 89 3.99 -19.95 10.86
CA ALA A 89 5.23 -19.82 11.63
C ALA A 89 5.63 -18.37 11.96
N LYS A 90 4.92 -17.34 11.45
CA LYS A 90 5.29 -15.91 11.61
C LYS A 90 6.76 -15.63 11.27
N GLN A 91 7.14 -15.95 10.03
CA GLN A 91 8.55 -16.07 9.63
C GLN A 91 9.27 -14.74 9.42
N LEU A 92 8.54 -13.67 9.09
CA LEU A 92 9.16 -12.41 8.71
C LEU A 92 9.72 -11.67 9.93
N SER A 93 11.00 -11.35 9.85
CA SER A 93 11.70 -10.51 10.82
C SER A 93 12.52 -9.45 10.10
N PHE A 94 12.44 -8.20 10.56
CA PHE A 94 13.26 -7.12 10.05
C PHE A 94 14.48 -6.93 10.95
N SER A 95 15.66 -6.83 10.35
CA SER A 95 16.92 -6.64 11.07
C SER A 95 17.83 -5.70 10.29
N SER A 96 18.71 -5.00 10.99
CA SER A 96 19.67 -4.07 10.40
C SER A 96 21.07 -4.69 10.41
N GLU A 97 21.73 -4.69 9.25
CA GLU A 97 23.14 -5.06 9.12
C GLU A 97 24.05 -4.07 9.85
N LYS A 98 23.70 -2.77 9.87
CA LYS A 98 24.45 -1.76 10.63
C LYS A 98 24.42 -2.02 12.14
N GLN A 99 23.30 -2.54 12.65
CA GLN A 99 23.15 -2.88 14.07
C GLN A 99 23.75 -4.25 14.42
N ASN A 100 23.75 -5.20 13.47
CA ASN A 100 24.31 -6.54 13.64
C ASN A 100 25.29 -6.89 12.49
N PRO A 101 26.50 -6.30 12.47
CA PRO A 101 27.45 -6.50 11.38
C PRO A 101 27.81 -7.98 11.17
N GLY A 102 27.82 -8.42 9.91
CA GLY A 102 28.06 -9.79 9.49
C GLY A 102 26.79 -10.64 9.38
N PHE A 103 25.63 -10.17 9.84
CA PHE A 103 24.42 -10.98 9.86
C PHE A 103 23.87 -11.28 8.46
N PHE A 104 23.90 -10.31 7.55
CA PHE A 104 23.48 -10.44 6.16
C PHE A 104 24.65 -10.65 5.17
N MET A 105 25.85 -10.91 5.67
CA MET A 105 27.03 -11.18 4.83
C MET A 105 27.01 -12.62 4.32
N ILE A 106 26.77 -12.78 3.02
CA ILE A 106 26.78 -14.08 2.32
C ILE A 106 27.68 -13.95 1.09
N ASP A 107 28.67 -14.84 0.97
CA ASP A 107 29.69 -14.82 -0.10
C ASP A 107 30.40 -13.46 -0.24
N GLY A 108 30.68 -12.81 0.88
CA GLY A 108 31.37 -11.51 0.92
C GLY A 108 30.52 -10.31 0.53
N ASN A 109 29.22 -10.48 0.28
CA ASN A 109 28.29 -9.40 -0.06
C ASN A 109 27.16 -9.29 0.97
N VAL A 110 26.72 -8.07 1.26
CA VAL A 110 25.52 -7.84 2.08
C VAL A 110 24.30 -8.18 1.23
N ARG A 111 23.44 -9.09 1.72
CA ARG A 111 22.20 -9.49 1.05
C ARG A 111 21.00 -8.73 1.59
N VAL A 112 19.97 -8.59 0.75
CA VAL A 112 18.70 -7.93 1.09
C VAL A 112 17.84 -8.77 2.04
N ALA A 113 17.95 -10.09 1.94
CA ALA A 113 17.26 -11.04 2.79
C ALA A 113 18.13 -12.28 2.97
N LYS A 114 17.76 -13.10 3.97
CA LYS A 114 18.28 -14.45 4.15
C LYS A 114 17.26 -15.33 4.86
N THR A 115 17.35 -16.62 4.62
CA THR A 115 16.45 -17.60 5.25
C THR A 115 17.13 -18.95 5.50
N GLY A 116 16.41 -19.87 6.14
CA GLY A 116 16.77 -21.29 6.24
C GLY A 116 16.28 -22.11 5.04
N ASN A 117 16.53 -23.42 5.04
CA ASN A 117 16.18 -24.29 3.89
C ASN A 117 14.89 -25.09 4.09
N ASP A 118 14.20 -24.93 5.22
CA ASP A 118 12.99 -25.69 5.56
C ASP A 118 11.75 -24.80 5.49
N VAL A 119 10.62 -25.36 5.04
CA VAL A 119 9.29 -24.71 5.14
C VAL A 119 9.01 -24.31 6.59
N GLY A 120 8.63 -23.05 6.80
CA GLY A 120 8.47 -22.49 8.15
C GLY A 120 9.72 -21.81 8.72
N SER A 121 10.87 -21.85 8.03
CA SER A 121 12.09 -21.16 8.48
C SER A 121 11.91 -19.64 8.56
N PRO A 122 12.54 -18.93 9.52
CA PRO A 122 12.48 -17.48 9.58
C PRO A 122 13.12 -16.83 8.35
N ILE A 123 12.43 -15.84 7.78
CA ILE A 123 12.92 -14.98 6.70
C ILE A 123 13.33 -13.65 7.32
N PHE A 124 14.63 -13.38 7.32
CA PHE A 124 15.17 -12.11 7.79
C PHE A 124 15.30 -11.14 6.63
N ILE A 125 14.75 -9.94 6.78
CA ILE A 125 14.80 -8.87 5.79
C ILE A 125 15.72 -7.76 6.31
N ASN A 126 16.68 -7.35 5.48
CA ASN A 126 17.65 -6.32 5.80
C ASN A 126 17.04 -4.93 5.63
N SER A 127 16.64 -4.30 6.74
CA SER A 127 16.02 -2.97 6.72
C SER A 127 16.93 -1.87 6.18
N ASP A 128 18.25 -2.06 6.21
CA ASP A 128 19.21 -1.09 5.64
C ASP A 128 19.20 -1.04 4.11
N LEU A 129 18.68 -2.08 3.44
CA LEU A 129 18.64 -2.22 1.99
C LEU A 129 17.22 -2.12 1.41
N LEU A 130 16.21 -1.85 2.24
CA LEU A 130 14.83 -1.65 1.81
C LEU A 130 14.55 -0.27 1.21
N TYR A 131 15.55 0.61 1.24
CA TYR A 131 15.48 1.97 0.71
C TYR A 131 16.66 2.20 -0.23
N THR A 132 16.36 2.56 -1.47
CA THR A 132 17.37 2.95 -2.46
C THR A 132 17.43 4.45 -2.56
N LYS A 133 18.65 4.99 -2.61
CA LYS A 133 18.87 6.42 -2.76
C LYS A 133 18.72 6.82 -4.24
N GLY A 134 17.70 7.61 -4.55
CA GLY A 134 17.47 8.14 -5.89
C GLY A 134 18.35 9.35 -6.23
N ASP A 135 18.31 9.77 -7.50
CA ASP A 135 19.14 10.86 -8.04
C ASP A 135 18.91 12.22 -7.34
N SER A 136 17.73 12.41 -6.74
CA SER A 136 17.32 13.64 -6.07
C SER A 136 17.65 13.69 -4.57
N ASP A 137 18.55 12.82 -4.10
CA ASP A 137 18.84 12.61 -2.65
C ASP A 137 17.61 12.11 -1.85
N SER A 138 16.56 11.69 -2.56
CA SER A 138 15.38 11.06 -1.99
C SER A 138 15.61 9.56 -1.76
N TRP A 139 14.90 9.00 -0.77
CA TRP A 139 14.93 7.58 -0.47
C TRP A 139 13.66 6.94 -1.01
N ASP A 140 13.83 6.09 -2.01
CA ASP A 140 12.74 5.33 -2.62
C ASP A 140 12.60 3.98 -1.88
N PRO A 141 11.42 3.66 -1.36
CA PRO A 141 11.19 2.38 -0.71
C PRO A 141 11.09 1.26 -1.75
N VAL A 142 11.51 0.05 -1.37
CA VAL A 142 11.22 -1.17 -2.13
C VAL A 142 9.71 -1.26 -2.40
N SER A 143 9.35 -1.40 -3.66
CA SER A 143 7.98 -1.52 -4.11
C SER A 143 7.37 -2.89 -3.77
N ILE A 144 6.04 -3.00 -3.81
CA ILE A 144 5.36 -4.30 -3.59
C ILE A 144 5.85 -5.37 -4.58
N PRO A 145 5.96 -5.13 -5.91
CA PRO A 145 6.50 -6.12 -6.84
C PRO A 145 7.92 -6.59 -6.52
N GLU A 146 8.81 -5.67 -6.12
CA GLU A 146 10.18 -6.02 -5.71
C GLU A 146 10.21 -6.83 -4.42
N ALA A 147 9.39 -6.45 -3.43
CA ALA A 147 9.22 -7.24 -2.22
C ALA A 147 8.71 -8.66 -2.52
N VAL A 148 7.81 -8.83 -3.48
CA VAL A 148 7.37 -10.15 -3.94
C VAL A 148 8.53 -10.94 -4.54
N ALA A 149 9.40 -10.33 -5.35
CA ALA A 149 10.57 -11.01 -5.89
C ALA A 149 11.49 -11.53 -4.78
N ILE A 150 11.78 -10.69 -3.78
CA ILE A 150 12.56 -11.08 -2.59
C ILE A 150 11.91 -12.27 -1.89
N LEU A 151 10.60 -12.17 -1.58
CA LEU A 151 9.90 -13.24 -0.87
C LEU A 151 9.84 -14.56 -1.67
N VAL A 152 9.67 -14.49 -2.99
CA VAL A 152 9.69 -15.68 -3.85
C VAL A 152 11.07 -16.34 -3.86
N HIS A 153 12.15 -15.54 -3.84
CA HIS A 153 13.51 -16.06 -3.72
C HIS A 153 13.69 -16.84 -2.41
N GLU A 154 13.40 -16.20 -1.28
CA GLU A 154 13.57 -16.82 0.04
C GLU A 154 12.70 -18.09 0.19
N LEU A 155 11.43 -18.04 -0.24
CA LEU A 155 10.55 -19.21 -0.19
C LEU A 155 10.98 -20.31 -1.15
N GLY A 156 11.73 -20.00 -2.21
CA GLY A 156 12.35 -21.00 -3.08
C GLY A 156 13.40 -21.84 -2.33
N HIS A 157 14.19 -21.21 -1.44
CA HIS A 157 15.11 -21.94 -0.57
C HIS A 157 14.40 -22.92 0.36
N HIS A 158 13.21 -22.57 0.86
CA HIS A 158 12.40 -23.47 1.69
C HIS A 158 11.92 -24.72 0.95
N GLN A 159 11.91 -24.70 -0.38
CA GLN A 159 11.58 -25.85 -1.23
C GLN A 159 12.83 -26.65 -1.64
N GLY A 160 14.00 -26.37 -1.07
CA GLY A 160 15.25 -27.07 -1.35
C GLY A 160 15.98 -26.61 -2.61
N TYR A 161 15.62 -25.46 -3.18
CA TYR A 161 16.33 -24.88 -4.32
C TYR A 161 17.47 -23.99 -3.83
N HIS A 162 18.68 -24.18 -4.36
CA HIS A 162 19.89 -23.46 -3.91
C HIS A 162 20.53 -22.56 -4.97
N SER A 163 20.02 -22.58 -6.21
CA SER A 163 20.53 -21.72 -7.26
C SER A 163 19.98 -20.29 -7.11
N HIS A 164 20.80 -19.36 -6.61
CA HIS A 164 20.40 -17.95 -6.48
C HIS A 164 19.94 -17.36 -7.83
N GLU A 165 20.63 -17.67 -8.93
CA GLU A 165 20.28 -17.16 -10.26
C GLU A 165 18.88 -17.61 -10.72
N GLU A 166 18.54 -18.88 -10.49
CA GLU A 166 17.23 -19.40 -10.87
C GLU A 166 16.10 -18.79 -10.04
N LEU A 167 16.35 -18.59 -8.74
CA LEU A 167 15.39 -18.00 -7.80
C LEU A 167 15.21 -16.50 -8.06
N ASP A 168 16.29 -15.77 -8.33
CA ASP A 168 16.26 -14.37 -8.75
C ASP A 168 15.45 -14.21 -10.04
N LEU A 169 15.73 -15.04 -11.04
CA LEU A 169 15.00 -15.01 -12.31
C LEU A 169 13.51 -15.31 -12.12
N LEU A 170 13.16 -16.27 -11.25
CA LEU A 170 11.77 -16.59 -10.92
C LEU A 170 11.09 -15.40 -10.23
N GLY A 171 11.72 -14.81 -9.21
CA GLY A 171 11.22 -13.63 -8.51
C GLY A 171 11.01 -12.44 -9.45
N VAL A 172 11.97 -12.16 -10.34
CA VAL A 172 11.88 -11.11 -11.37
C VAL A 172 10.70 -11.35 -12.31
N ARG A 173 10.44 -12.59 -12.76
CA ARG A 173 9.29 -12.87 -13.63
C ARG A 173 7.96 -12.59 -12.95
N VAL A 174 7.81 -12.98 -11.68
CA VAL A 174 6.61 -12.67 -10.88
C VAL A 174 6.46 -11.15 -10.72
N SER A 175 7.54 -10.45 -10.36
CA SER A 175 7.54 -8.99 -10.19
C SER A 175 7.19 -8.24 -11.47
N LEU A 176 7.77 -8.62 -12.63
CA LEU A 176 7.46 -7.99 -13.91
C LEU A 176 5.99 -8.16 -14.31
N LEU A 177 5.40 -9.34 -14.07
CA LEU A 177 3.97 -9.52 -14.30
C LEU A 177 3.14 -8.60 -13.39
N LEU A 178 3.52 -8.49 -12.11
CA LEU A 178 2.83 -7.59 -11.19
C LEU A 178 2.94 -6.14 -11.65
N GLN A 179 4.13 -5.67 -12.01
CA GLN A 179 4.34 -4.31 -12.54
C GLN A 179 3.45 -4.01 -13.75
N GLN A 180 3.24 -4.97 -14.65
CA GLN A 180 2.33 -4.81 -15.79
C GLN A 180 0.85 -4.69 -15.39
N LYS A 181 0.47 -5.26 -14.26
CA LYS A 181 -0.91 -5.29 -13.74
C LYS A 181 -1.19 -4.22 -12.70
N PHE A 182 -0.12 -3.59 -12.18
CA PHE A 182 -0.14 -2.59 -11.14
C PHE A 182 -0.11 -1.20 -11.76
N ILE A 183 -1.16 -0.42 -11.54
CA ILE A 183 -1.26 0.98 -11.98
C ILE A 183 -1.04 1.83 -10.74
N SER A 184 0.02 2.63 -10.71
CA SER A 184 0.25 3.61 -9.64
C SER A 184 0.20 5.03 -10.20
N THR A 185 -0.53 5.91 -9.52
CA THR A 185 -0.64 7.34 -9.86
C THR A 185 -0.26 8.19 -8.64
N PRO A 186 0.95 8.77 -8.60
CA PRO A 186 1.34 9.70 -7.54
C PRO A 186 0.61 11.04 -7.69
N LEU A 187 0.43 11.76 -6.58
CA LEU A 187 -0.19 13.08 -6.56
C LEU A 187 0.84 14.17 -6.93
N ILE A 188 0.99 14.41 -8.23
CA ILE A 188 1.91 15.42 -8.78
C ILE A 188 1.17 16.76 -9.01
N PRO A 189 1.77 17.93 -8.72
CA PRO A 189 3.13 18.14 -8.19
C PRO A 189 3.21 18.22 -6.66
N TRP A 190 2.10 18.12 -5.94
CA TRP A 190 2.04 18.46 -4.51
C TRP A 190 2.86 17.55 -3.62
N SER A 191 2.83 16.24 -3.87
CA SER A 191 3.57 15.26 -3.07
C SER A 191 3.79 13.97 -3.86
N PRO A 192 4.79 13.95 -4.77
CA PRO A 192 5.02 12.82 -5.67
C PRO A 192 5.32 11.51 -4.93
N ASN A 193 5.88 11.60 -3.71
CA ASN A 193 6.35 10.44 -2.95
C ASN A 193 5.55 10.16 -1.67
N GLU A 194 4.71 11.09 -1.20
CA GLU A 194 3.92 10.86 0.02
C GLU A 194 2.48 10.46 -0.28
N ILE A 195 1.91 10.83 -1.43
CA ILE A 195 0.52 10.52 -1.74
C ILE A 195 0.43 9.82 -3.10
N SER A 196 -0.09 8.59 -3.10
CA SER A 196 -0.35 7.86 -4.34
C SER A 196 -1.56 6.95 -4.21
N ALA A 197 -2.16 6.61 -5.35
CA ALA A 197 -3.12 5.52 -5.45
C ALA A 197 -2.59 4.44 -6.36
N SER A 198 -2.76 3.21 -5.93
CA SER A 198 -2.24 2.02 -6.58
C SER A 198 -3.36 1.01 -6.80
N VAL A 199 -3.41 0.42 -7.97
CA VAL A 199 -4.44 -0.54 -8.37
C VAL A 199 -3.80 -1.77 -8.98
N LEU A 200 -4.04 -2.94 -8.39
CA LEU A 200 -3.66 -4.22 -8.99
C LEU A 200 -4.87 -4.87 -9.63
N ASN A 201 -4.86 -4.97 -10.95
CA ASN A 201 -5.88 -5.67 -11.72
C ASN A 201 -5.56 -7.17 -11.80
N THR A 202 -6.32 -8.01 -11.08
CA THR A 202 -6.09 -9.46 -11.00
C THR A 202 -6.68 -10.21 -12.20
N ASN A 203 -8.01 -10.34 -12.26
CA ASN A 203 -8.73 -11.04 -13.33
C ASN A 203 -10.13 -10.46 -13.51
N LEU A 204 -10.40 -9.92 -14.70
CA LEU A 204 -11.70 -9.35 -15.06
C LEU A 204 -12.87 -10.35 -14.95
N LEU A 205 -12.63 -11.65 -15.12
CA LEU A 205 -13.70 -12.63 -15.20
C LEU A 205 -14.41 -12.86 -13.86
N ASN A 206 -13.66 -13.00 -12.77
CA ASN A 206 -14.20 -13.39 -11.46
C ASN A 206 -13.46 -12.70 -10.29
N GLY A 207 -12.77 -11.59 -10.53
CA GLY A 207 -11.96 -10.91 -9.52
C GLY A 207 -12.21 -9.40 -9.50
N PHE A 208 -11.94 -8.81 -8.35
CA PHE A 208 -11.92 -7.36 -8.18
C PHE A 208 -10.47 -6.89 -8.08
N PRO A 209 -10.17 -5.66 -8.51
CA PRO A 209 -8.85 -5.09 -8.32
C PRO A 209 -8.56 -4.87 -6.84
N GLN A 210 -7.28 -4.95 -6.47
CA GLN A 210 -6.84 -4.43 -5.17
C GLN A 210 -6.61 -2.93 -5.34
N VAL A 211 -7.19 -2.10 -4.47
CA VAL A 211 -7.07 -0.65 -4.51
C VAL A 211 -6.42 -0.19 -3.22
N LEU A 212 -5.25 0.42 -3.35
CA LEU A 212 -4.42 0.89 -2.24
C LEU A 212 -4.28 2.41 -2.31
N LEU A 213 -4.39 3.08 -1.17
CA LEU A 213 -3.99 4.47 -0.99
C LEU A 213 -2.75 4.52 -0.11
N SER A 214 -1.71 5.18 -0.58
CA SER A 214 -0.52 5.47 0.21
C SER A 214 -0.55 6.96 0.57
N VAL A 215 -0.51 7.28 1.87
CA VAL A 215 -0.52 8.64 2.40
C VAL A 215 0.50 8.74 3.54
N GLY A 216 1.61 9.45 3.28
CA GLY A 216 2.76 9.49 4.17
C GLY A 216 3.28 8.07 4.43
N ASP A 217 3.30 7.68 5.70
CA ASP A 217 3.71 6.33 6.10
C ASP A 217 2.55 5.32 6.05
N GLU A 218 1.31 5.74 5.80
CA GLU A 218 0.13 4.87 5.82
C GLU A 218 -0.13 4.23 4.46
N VAL A 219 -0.38 2.93 4.46
CA VAL A 219 -0.94 2.20 3.31
C VAL A 219 -2.32 1.69 3.72
N LEU A 220 -3.34 2.06 2.94
CA LEU A 220 -4.73 1.72 3.19
C LEU A 220 -5.28 0.85 2.06
N ASP A 221 -5.70 -0.36 2.39
CA ASP A 221 -6.44 -1.23 1.49
C ASP A 221 -7.94 -0.85 1.49
N ILE A 222 -8.39 -0.26 0.38
CA ILE A 222 -9.78 0.14 0.16
C ILE A 222 -10.50 -0.77 -0.85
N SER A 223 -9.94 -1.94 -1.14
CA SER A 223 -10.49 -2.91 -2.11
C SER A 223 -11.89 -3.38 -1.73
N SER A 224 -12.19 -3.49 -0.43
CA SER A 224 -13.53 -3.87 0.04
C SER A 224 -14.57 -2.79 -0.23
N ILE A 225 -14.17 -1.51 -0.17
CA ILE A 225 -15.05 -0.38 -0.52
C ILE A 225 -15.33 -0.43 -2.02
N TYR A 226 -14.27 -0.60 -2.83
CA TYR A 226 -14.39 -0.75 -4.27
C TYR A 226 -15.38 -1.85 -4.66
N ALA A 227 -15.23 -3.06 -4.10
CA ALA A 227 -16.06 -4.21 -4.45
C ALA A 227 -17.55 -4.03 -4.09
N ARG A 228 -17.88 -3.17 -3.11
CA ARG A 228 -19.26 -2.86 -2.73
C ARG A 228 -19.88 -1.79 -3.62
N GLU A 229 -19.09 -0.82 -4.06
CA GLU A 229 -19.60 0.31 -4.85
C GLU A 229 -19.75 -0.04 -6.34
N VAL A 230 -18.92 -0.94 -6.87
CA VAL A 230 -19.03 -1.29 -8.29
C VAL A 230 -20.27 -2.12 -8.59
N HIS A 231 -20.97 -1.74 -9.65
CA HIS A 231 -22.24 -2.36 -10.02
C HIS A 231 -22.48 -2.36 -11.54
N CYS A 232 -23.33 -3.27 -11.98
CA CYS A 232 -23.86 -3.37 -13.33
C CYS A 232 -25.26 -2.75 -13.37
N GLU A 233 -25.47 -1.75 -14.23
CA GLU A 233 -26.80 -1.25 -14.55
C GLU A 233 -27.60 -2.31 -15.30
N VAL A 234 -28.81 -2.63 -14.84
CA VAL A 234 -29.72 -3.54 -15.57
C VAL A 234 -30.68 -2.76 -16.45
N PHE A 235 -31.08 -1.55 -16.02
CA PHE A 235 -32.04 -0.73 -16.74
C PHE A 235 -31.79 0.75 -16.46
N THR A 236 -31.62 1.54 -17.52
CA THR A 236 -31.48 2.99 -17.49
C THR A 236 -32.61 3.62 -18.29
N ILE A 237 -33.36 4.55 -17.69
CA ILE A 237 -34.29 5.40 -18.45
C ILE A 237 -33.50 6.64 -18.90
N PRO A 238 -33.24 6.82 -20.21
CA PRO A 238 -32.60 8.03 -20.68
C PRO A 238 -33.55 9.21 -20.47
N ILE A 239 -33.16 10.18 -19.65
CA ILE A 239 -33.92 11.43 -19.49
C ILE A 239 -33.30 12.45 -20.46
N PRO A 240 -33.99 12.83 -21.55
CA PRO A 240 -33.43 13.70 -22.58
C PRO A 240 -33.30 15.18 -22.18
N ILE A 241 -33.68 15.55 -20.93
CA ILE A 241 -33.68 16.92 -20.43
C ILE A 241 -32.51 17.09 -19.44
N LEU A 242 -31.61 18.05 -19.72
CA LEU A 242 -30.43 18.44 -18.91
C LEU A 242 -30.76 18.72 -17.43
N PRO A 243 -29.84 18.54 -16.45
CA PRO A 243 -28.69 17.66 -16.34
C PRO A 243 -29.00 16.54 -15.32
N ILE A 244 -30.16 15.91 -15.43
CA ILE A 244 -30.55 14.87 -14.47
C ILE A 244 -29.83 13.57 -14.87
N PRO A 245 -29.14 12.88 -13.95
CA PRO A 245 -28.60 11.55 -14.23
C PRO A 245 -29.74 10.61 -14.63
N ASP A 246 -29.43 9.65 -15.50
CA ASP A 246 -30.41 8.64 -15.90
C ASP A 246 -30.85 7.89 -14.63
N LEU A 247 -32.15 7.57 -14.51
CA LEU A 247 -32.63 6.84 -13.35
C LEU A 247 -32.20 5.37 -13.45
N GLU A 248 -31.28 4.99 -12.57
CA GLU A 248 -30.81 3.61 -12.40
C GLU A 248 -31.77 2.86 -11.48
N LEU A 249 -32.63 2.02 -12.07
CA LEU A 249 -33.72 1.39 -11.33
C LEU A 249 -33.37 0.02 -10.76
N ILE A 250 -32.38 -0.67 -11.35
CA ILE A 250 -31.97 -2.01 -10.93
C ILE A 250 -30.47 -2.15 -11.16
N THR A 251 -29.72 -2.41 -10.09
CA THR A 251 -28.28 -2.70 -10.14
C THR A 251 -28.01 -4.16 -9.76
N ARG A 252 -26.88 -4.69 -10.24
CA ARG A 252 -26.37 -6.03 -9.87
C ARG A 252 -24.89 -5.96 -9.57
N THR A 253 -24.41 -6.77 -8.64
CA THR A 253 -22.98 -6.92 -8.40
C THR A 253 -22.32 -7.61 -9.61
N PRO A 254 -21.20 -7.07 -10.15
CA PRO A 254 -20.47 -7.72 -11.22
C PRO A 254 -19.77 -8.99 -10.74
N ARG A 255 -19.44 -9.90 -11.66
CA ARG A 255 -18.62 -11.09 -11.34
C ARG A 255 -17.15 -10.72 -11.13
N GLY A 256 -16.69 -9.70 -11.84
CA GLY A 256 -15.37 -9.15 -11.74
C GLY A 256 -15.31 -7.76 -12.35
N SER A 257 -14.22 -7.05 -12.09
CA SER A 257 -14.05 -5.67 -12.53
C SER A 257 -12.59 -5.32 -12.76
N LEU A 258 -12.34 -4.29 -13.55
CA LEU A 258 -11.04 -3.64 -13.69
C LEU A 258 -11.18 -2.15 -13.39
N PHE A 259 -10.17 -1.59 -12.74
CA PHE A 259 -10.06 -0.15 -12.52
C PHE A 259 -8.77 0.35 -13.19
N HIS A 260 -8.91 1.31 -14.11
CA HIS A 260 -7.80 1.76 -14.95
C HIS A 260 -7.94 3.23 -15.33
N ASN A 261 -6.94 3.78 -16.01
CA ASN A 261 -6.89 5.19 -16.42
C ASN A 261 -7.10 6.17 -15.24
N LEU A 262 -6.45 5.89 -14.12
CA LEU A 262 -6.57 6.69 -12.90
C LEU A 262 -5.92 8.06 -13.09
N HIS A 263 -6.60 9.11 -12.64
CA HIS A 263 -6.11 10.47 -12.64
C HIS A 263 -6.70 11.27 -11.46
N TRP A 264 -5.98 12.30 -11.02
CA TRP A 264 -6.41 13.19 -9.95
C TRP A 264 -7.24 14.34 -10.52
N GLU A 265 -8.43 14.61 -9.98
CA GLU A 265 -9.33 15.66 -10.50
C GLU A 265 -9.42 16.89 -9.60
N LYS A 266 -9.73 16.68 -8.32
CA LYS A 266 -10.09 17.78 -7.41
C LYS A 266 -9.21 17.74 -6.19
N ILE A 267 -8.54 18.86 -5.94
CA ILE A 267 -7.66 19.05 -4.80
C ILE A 267 -8.09 20.35 -4.14
N LYS A 268 -8.69 20.25 -2.96
CA LYS A 268 -9.03 21.41 -2.13
C LYS A 268 -8.07 21.46 -0.97
N ASP A 269 -7.12 22.36 -1.05
CA ASP A 269 -6.15 22.64 -0.01
C ASP A 269 -6.73 23.68 0.97
N LYS A 270 -6.76 23.32 2.25
CA LYS A 270 -7.09 24.23 3.34
C LYS A 270 -6.05 24.15 4.46
N GLY A 271 -4.76 24.24 4.13
CA GLY A 271 -3.63 24.41 5.06
C GLY A 271 -3.37 23.20 5.97
N ASP A 272 -4.34 22.90 6.84
CA ASP A 272 -4.31 21.79 7.79
C ASP A 272 -4.90 20.49 7.20
N TYR A 273 -5.64 20.58 6.09
CA TYR A 273 -6.18 19.41 5.41
C TYR A 273 -6.24 19.58 3.90
N LEU A 274 -6.16 18.46 3.20
CA LEU A 274 -6.35 18.35 1.75
C LEU A 274 -7.54 17.42 1.50
N THR A 275 -8.47 17.84 0.66
CA THR A 275 -9.50 16.93 0.11
C THR A 275 -9.11 16.58 -1.31
N VAL A 276 -8.91 15.29 -1.57
CA VAL A 276 -8.47 14.79 -2.87
C VAL A 276 -9.54 13.89 -3.48
N GLN A 277 -9.64 13.93 -4.80
CA GLN A 277 -10.49 13.05 -5.59
C GLN A 277 -9.68 12.43 -6.72
N ILE A 278 -9.77 11.11 -6.84
CA ILE A 278 -9.21 10.31 -7.93
C ILE A 278 -10.37 9.80 -8.75
N THR A 279 -10.28 9.91 -10.07
CA THR A 279 -11.24 9.30 -10.99
C THR A 279 -10.52 8.28 -11.87
N GLY A 280 -11.20 7.22 -12.25
CA GLY A 280 -10.73 6.28 -13.24
C GLY A 280 -11.88 5.55 -13.92
N ASN A 281 -11.56 4.82 -14.98
CA ASN A 281 -12.53 4.04 -15.73
C ASN A 281 -12.72 2.67 -15.08
N VAL A 282 -13.97 2.19 -15.08
CA VAL A 282 -14.35 0.88 -14.57
C VAL A 282 -14.89 0.01 -15.70
N SER A 283 -14.29 -1.18 -15.87
CA SER A 283 -14.78 -2.21 -16.78
C SER A 283 -15.36 -3.36 -15.98
N ASN A 284 -16.69 -3.51 -15.98
CA ASN A 284 -17.41 -4.53 -15.22
C ASN A 284 -17.74 -5.76 -16.07
N ASN A 285 -17.51 -6.96 -15.53
CA ASN A 285 -18.00 -8.22 -16.11
C ASN A 285 -19.39 -8.55 -15.55
N CYS A 286 -20.42 -8.30 -16.35
CA CYS A 286 -21.82 -8.41 -15.95
C CYS A 286 -22.47 -9.64 -16.59
N GLN A 287 -23.01 -10.56 -15.77
CA GLN A 287 -23.73 -11.72 -16.28
C GLN A 287 -25.20 -11.35 -16.57
N TYR A 288 -25.55 -11.22 -17.84
CA TYR A 288 -26.94 -11.08 -18.27
C TYR A 288 -27.50 -12.43 -18.72
N LYS A 289 -28.83 -12.59 -18.67
CA LYS A 289 -29.55 -13.87 -18.67
C LYS A 289 -29.09 -14.93 -19.68
N ASN A 290 -28.43 -14.57 -20.79
CA ASN A 290 -27.76 -15.51 -21.71
C ASN A 290 -26.50 -14.94 -22.39
N ASP A 291 -25.95 -13.82 -21.92
CA ASP A 291 -24.82 -13.13 -22.55
C ASP A 291 -23.75 -12.83 -21.50
N ILE A 292 -22.62 -13.55 -21.59
CA ILE A 292 -21.40 -13.25 -20.84
C ILE A 292 -20.63 -12.23 -21.67
N GLY A 293 -21.15 -11.01 -21.72
CA GLY A 293 -20.50 -9.90 -22.39
C GLY A 293 -19.74 -9.05 -21.38
N ILE A 294 -18.42 -8.92 -21.56
CA ILE A 294 -17.68 -7.81 -20.95
C ILE A 294 -18.19 -6.55 -21.61
N ARG A 295 -18.89 -5.70 -20.86
CA ARG A 295 -19.34 -4.41 -21.37
C ARG A 295 -18.50 -3.29 -20.76
N ASN A 296 -17.66 -2.69 -21.59
CA ASN A 296 -16.94 -1.46 -21.27
C ASN A 296 -17.92 -0.28 -21.42
N ASN A 297 -18.79 -0.12 -20.43
CA ASN A 297 -19.94 0.77 -20.49
C ASN A 297 -19.64 2.14 -19.88
N ASN A 298 -18.62 2.88 -20.34
CA ASN A 298 -18.37 4.29 -19.95
C ASN A 298 -18.49 4.60 -18.43
N PHE A 299 -18.26 3.61 -17.57
CA PHE A 299 -18.38 3.79 -16.14
C PHE A 299 -17.09 4.41 -15.64
N GLN A 300 -17.25 5.41 -14.81
CA GLN A 300 -16.19 6.00 -14.04
C GLN A 300 -16.44 5.72 -12.56
N LEU A 301 -15.36 5.65 -11.81
CA LEU A 301 -15.41 5.58 -10.36
C LEU A 301 -14.58 6.73 -9.81
N SER A 302 -15.19 7.46 -8.89
CA SER A 302 -14.51 8.47 -8.10
C SER A 302 -14.18 7.91 -6.71
N VAL A 303 -12.96 8.14 -6.25
CA VAL A 303 -12.50 7.88 -4.89
C VAL A 303 -12.20 9.23 -4.26
N SER A 304 -12.99 9.65 -3.28
CA SER A 304 -12.79 10.91 -2.55
C SER A 304 -12.38 10.63 -1.12
N PHE A 305 -11.36 11.32 -0.63
CA PHE A 305 -10.92 11.21 0.76
C PHE A 305 -10.26 12.51 1.22
N ARG A 306 -10.19 12.67 2.54
CA ARG A 306 -9.51 13.77 3.23
C ARG A 306 -8.25 13.23 3.88
N ILE A 307 -7.19 14.00 3.74
CA ILE A 307 -5.94 13.82 4.48
C ILE A 307 -5.71 15.06 5.35
N ASN A 308 -5.26 14.85 6.58
CA ASN A 308 -4.97 15.92 7.54
C ASN A 308 -3.48 15.98 7.80
N LYS A 309 -2.97 17.18 8.06
CA LYS A 309 -1.58 17.41 8.44
C LYS A 309 -1.44 17.30 9.95
N LEU A 310 -0.75 16.25 10.42
CA LEU A 310 -0.43 16.05 11.83
C LEU A 310 1.07 16.33 12.03
N GLY A 311 1.39 17.58 12.40
CA GLY A 311 2.78 18.06 12.44
C GLY A 311 3.38 18.14 11.03
N ASN A 312 4.42 17.35 10.77
CA ASN A 312 5.08 17.28 9.45
C ASN A 312 4.65 16.06 8.62
N LYS A 313 3.62 15.33 9.05
CA LYS A 313 3.15 14.11 8.37
C LYS A 313 1.72 14.26 7.88
N TRP A 314 1.43 13.73 6.70
CA TRP A 314 0.06 13.54 6.22
C TRP A 314 -0.50 12.24 6.75
N VAL A 315 -1.74 12.28 7.22
CA VAL A 315 -2.48 11.13 7.77
C VAL A 315 -3.87 11.11 7.15
N THR A 316 -4.38 9.93 6.82
CA THR A 316 -5.68 9.82 6.17
C THR A 316 -6.82 9.83 7.19
N ASP A 317 -7.87 10.62 6.94
CA ASP A 317 -9.13 10.49 7.66
C ASP A 317 -9.91 9.30 7.10
N LYS A 318 -9.77 8.12 7.73
CA LYS A 318 -10.39 6.87 7.26
C LYS A 318 -11.92 6.97 7.09
N ASN A 319 -12.58 7.82 7.87
CA ASN A 319 -14.04 8.00 7.81
C ASN A 319 -14.48 8.89 6.64
N SER A 320 -13.54 9.61 6.03
CA SER A 320 -13.81 10.48 4.88
C SER A 320 -13.73 9.76 3.54
N ILE A 321 -13.29 8.49 3.53
CA ILE A 321 -13.12 7.71 2.31
C ILE A 321 -14.51 7.36 1.78
N SER A 322 -14.78 7.81 0.56
CA SER A 322 -16.00 7.51 -0.17
C SER A 322 -15.65 7.12 -1.59
N MET A 323 -16.44 6.20 -2.15
CA MET A 323 -16.35 5.84 -3.55
C MET A 323 -17.73 5.98 -4.17
N ASN A 324 -17.77 6.45 -5.42
CA ASN A 324 -19.02 6.55 -6.15
C ASN A 324 -18.78 6.17 -7.61
N GLN A 325 -19.48 5.14 -8.09
CA GLN A 325 -19.51 4.78 -9.50
C GLN A 325 -20.57 5.64 -10.19
N PHE A 326 -20.25 6.18 -11.35
CA PHE A 326 -21.16 6.99 -12.15
C PHE A 326 -20.88 6.77 -13.64
N LYS A 327 -21.83 7.20 -14.46
CA LYS A 327 -21.71 7.15 -15.92
C LYS A 327 -21.41 8.53 -16.46
N ASP A 328 -20.39 8.64 -17.30
CA ASP A 328 -20.09 9.87 -18.05
C ASP A 328 -20.40 9.66 -19.53
N PRO A 329 -21.69 9.83 -19.94
CA PRO A 329 -22.05 9.68 -21.33
C PRO A 329 -21.46 10.82 -22.17
N TRP A 330 -20.54 10.48 -23.08
CA TRP A 330 -19.90 11.42 -24.02
C TRP A 330 -20.88 12.32 -24.77
N TRP A 331 -22.11 11.87 -25.02
CA TRP A 331 -23.14 12.63 -25.73
C TRP A 331 -23.78 13.74 -24.90
N LYS A 332 -23.65 13.73 -23.56
CA LYS A 332 -24.10 14.85 -22.70
C LYS A 332 -23.18 16.08 -22.78
N LEU A 333 -22.02 15.99 -23.42
CA LEU A 333 -21.09 17.11 -23.66
C LEU A 333 -21.43 17.95 -24.91
N ILE A 334 -22.33 17.49 -25.78
CA ILE A 334 -22.77 18.28 -26.93
C ILE A 334 -23.76 19.33 -26.44
N LYS A 335 -23.23 20.46 -25.95
CA LYS A 335 -24.01 21.71 -25.91
C LYS A 335 -24.23 22.12 -27.35
N LEU A 336 -25.48 22.04 -27.82
CA LEU A 336 -25.83 22.62 -29.12
C LEU A 336 -25.53 24.12 -29.07
N PRO A 337 -24.77 24.67 -30.04
CA PRO A 337 -24.54 26.09 -30.11
C PRO A 337 -25.89 26.80 -30.36
N GLY A 338 -26.41 27.52 -29.38
CA GLY A 338 -27.55 28.42 -29.58
C GLY A 338 -28.81 28.19 -28.73
N THR A 339 -28.74 27.50 -27.59
CA THR A 339 -29.81 27.56 -26.55
C THR A 339 -29.31 28.19 -25.27
#